data_AF-A0A2J8W237-F1
#
_entry.id   AF-A0A2J8W237-F1
#
_cell.length_a   1.000
_cell.length_b   1.000
_cell.length_c   1.000
_cell.angle_alpha   90.00
_cell.angle_beta   90.00
_cell.angle_gamma   90.00
#
_symmetry.space_group_name_H-M   'P 1'
#
loop_
_entity.id
_entity.type
_entity.pdbx_description
1 polymer ?
#
loop_
_entity_poly.entity_id
_entity_poly.type
_entity_poly.pdbx_seq_one_letter_code
_entity_poly.pdbx_strand_id
1 'polypeptide(L)' 'ASLDRVKVLVLGDSGVGKSSLVHLLCQNQVLGNPSWTVGCSVDVRVLFSYMT' A
#
# COMPACT_ATOMS: atom_id res chain seq x y z
N ALA A 1 24.30 -5.63 6.33
CA ALA A 1 22.93 -5.37 6.82
C ALA A 1 21.95 -5.95 5.81
N SER A 2 21.20 -6.99 6.17
CA SER A 2 20.09 -7.49 5.34
C SER A 2 18.87 -6.60 5.54
N LEU A 3 18.24 -6.14 4.46
CA LEU A 3 16.94 -5.50 4.54
C LEU A 3 15.87 -6.59 4.56
N ASP A 4 15.10 -6.67 5.64
CA ASP A 4 13.95 -7.55 5.71
C ASP A 4 12.87 -7.07 4.74
N ARG A 5 12.40 -7.97 3.88
CA ARG A 5 11.39 -7.67 2.86
C ARG A 5 10.18 -8.55 3.11
N VAL A 6 9.04 -7.90 3.34
CA VAL A 6 7.74 -8.57 3.48
C VAL A 6 6.90 -8.28 2.25
N LYS A 7 6.25 -9.32 1.69
CA LYS A 7 5.26 -9.18 0.61
C LYS A 7 3.87 -9.38 1.20
N VAL A 8 3.01 -8.40 1.04
CA VAL A 8 1.61 -8.44 1.50
C VAL A 8 0.69 -8.34 0.30
N LEU A 9 -0.29 -9.25 0.22
CA LEU A 9 -1.31 -9.24 -0.83
C LEU A 9 -2.64 -8.74 -0.26
N VAL A 10 -3.25 -7.77 -0.92
CA VAL A 10 -4.54 -7.18 -0.52
C VAL A 10 -5.63 -7.67 -1.47
N LEU A 11 -6.61 -8.41 -0.95
CA LEU A 11 -7.69 -9.03 -1.72
C LEU A 11 -9.07 -8.54 -1.28
N GLY A 12 -10.06 -8.66 -2.16
CA GLY A 12 -11.46 -8.26 -1.93
C GLY A 12 -12.15 -7.81 -3.21
N ASP A 13 -13.47 -7.66 -3.16
CA ASP A 13 -14.30 -7.30 -4.33
C ASP A 13 -13.92 -5.95 -4.96
N SER A 14 -14.29 -5.75 -6.22
CA SER A 14 -14.05 -4.48 -6.90
C SER A 14 -14.79 -3.34 -6.18
N GLY A 15 -14.13 -2.18 -6.03
CA GLY A 15 -14.73 -0.99 -5.41
C GLY A 15 -14.69 -0.91 -3.87
N VAL A 16 -14.26 -1.96 -3.15
CA VAL A 16 -14.23 -1.95 -1.66
C VAL A 16 -13.16 -1.06 -1.02
N GLY A 17 -12.40 -0.29 -1.82
CA GLY A 17 -11.42 0.67 -1.29
C GLY A 17 -10.01 0.12 -1.04
N LYS A 18 -9.64 -1.03 -1.61
CA LYS A 18 -8.29 -1.62 -1.47
C LYS A 18 -7.17 -0.63 -1.81
N SER A 19 -7.31 0.08 -2.93
CA SER A 19 -6.31 1.05 -3.40
C SER A 19 -6.24 2.27 -2.48
N SER A 20 -7.37 2.73 -1.97
CA SER A 20 -7.43 3.81 -0.97
C SER A 20 -6.75 3.41 0.35
N LEU A 21 -6.93 2.16 0.80
CA LEU A 21 -6.26 1.64 1.99
C LEU A 21 -4.74 1.53 1.80
N VAL A 22 -4.29 0.94 0.69
CA VAL A 22 -2.86 0.80 0.39
C VAL A 22 -2.19 2.16 0.28
N HIS A 23 -2.84 3.12 -0.39
CA HIS A 23 -2.36 4.49 -0.51
C HIS A 23 -2.28 5.19 0.84
N LEU A 24 -3.27 5.03 1.71
CA LEU A 24 -3.23 5.58 3.07
C LEU A 24 -2.06 5.00 3.87
N LEU A 25 -1.81 3.69 3.78
CA LEU A 25 -0.73 3.04 4.51
C LEU A 25 0.65 3.43 3.99
N CYS A 26 0.83 3.51 2.66
CA CYS A 26 2.14 3.76 2.05
C CYS A 26 2.47 5.26 1.98
N GLN A 27 1.47 6.12 1.77
CA GLN A 27 1.65 7.55 1.53
C GLN A 27 1.16 8.44 2.68
N ASN A 28 0.52 7.88 3.71
CA ASN A 28 -0.09 8.62 4.82
C ASN A 28 -1.07 9.72 4.36
N GLN A 29 -1.70 9.55 3.20
CA GLN A 29 -2.68 10.48 2.64
C GLN A 29 -3.95 9.74 2.21
N VAL A 30 -5.09 10.43 2.30
CA VAL A 30 -6.37 9.89 1.83
C VAL A 30 -6.42 10.02 0.31
N LEU A 31 -6.71 8.92 -0.37
CA LEU A 31 -6.90 8.92 -1.82
C LEU A 31 -8.28 9.48 -2.16
N GLY A 32 -8.34 10.78 -2.51
CA GLY A 32 -9.60 11.47 -2.79
C GLY A 32 -10.29 11.04 -4.08
N ASN A 33 -9.53 10.78 -5.14
CA ASN A 33 -10.05 10.36 -6.46
C ASN A 33 -9.41 9.02 -6.88
N PRO A 34 -9.84 7.89 -6.29
CA PRO A 34 -9.35 6.58 -6.70
C PRO A 34 -9.82 6.25 -8.13
N SER A 35 -8.88 6.05 -9.06
CA SER A 35 -9.18 5.49 -10.38
C SER A 35 -9.35 3.96 -10.29
N TRP A 36 -10.00 3.37 -11.29
CA TRP A 36 -10.08 1.92 -11.39
C TRP A 36 -8.68 1.31 -11.49
N THR A 37 -8.41 0.37 -10.58
CA THR A 37 -7.15 -0.37 -10.60
C THR A 37 -7.17 -1.36 -11.75
N VAL A 38 -6.29 -1.18 -12.72
CA VAL A 38 -6.13 -2.07 -13.86
C VAL A 38 -5.03 -3.09 -13.54
N GLY A 39 -5.38 -4.38 -13.53
CA GLY A 39 -4.43 -5.46 -13.24
C GLY A 39 -4.01 -5.50 -11.76
N CYS A 40 -2.70 -5.41 -11.48
CA CYS A 40 -2.11 -5.46 -10.15
C CYS A 40 -1.35 -4.15 -9.85
N SER A 41 -1.62 -3.54 -8.70
CA SER A 41 -0.91 -2.35 -8.21
C SER A 41 -0.04 -2.73 -7.01
N VAL A 42 1.21 -2.24 -7.00
CA VAL A 42 2.18 -2.50 -5.94
C VAL A 42 2.62 -1.16 -5.36
N ASP A 43 2.53 -1.03 -4.04
CA ASP A 43 3.00 0.14 -3.30
C ASP A 43 3.95 -0.32 -2.19
N VAL A 44 4.99 0.48 -1.91
CA VAL A 44 6.08 0.08 -1.01
C VAL A 44 6.18 1.06 0.14
N ARG A 45 5.93 0.57 1.35
CA ARG A 45 6.18 1.32 2.58
C ARG A 45 7.53 0.97 3.16
N VAL A 46 8.46 1.92 3.16
CA VAL A 46 9.73 1.78 3.87
C VAL A 46 9.52 2.14 5.33
N LEU A 47 9.59 1.14 6.20
CA LEU A 47 9.63 1.35 7.63
C LEU A 47 11.07 1.67 8.02
N PHE A 48 11.42 2.96 8.07
CA PHE A 48 12.63 3.37 8.78
C PHE A 48 12.36 3.20 10.28
N SER A 49 12.74 2.06 10.83
CA SER A 49 12.99 1.96 12.26
C SER A 49 14.17 2.88 12.53
N TYR A 50 13.89 4.08 13.02
CA TYR A 50 14.95 4.93 13.56
C TYR A 50 15.76 4.07 14.54
N MET A 51 17.08 4.11 14.37
CA MET A 51 18.05 3.65 15.37
C MET A 51 17.54 4.09 16.74
N THR A 52 17.15 3.14 17.58
CA THR A 52 17.11 3.36 19.03
C THR A 52 18.53 3.28 19.54
#